data_AF-A0A436DZM2-F1
#
_entry.id   AF-A0A436DZM2-F1
#
_cell.length_a   1.000
_cell.length_b   1.000
_cell.length_c   1.000
_cell.angle_alpha   90.00
_cell.angle_beta   90.00
_cell.angle_gamma   90.00
#
_symmetry.space_group_name_H-M   'P 1'
#
loop_
_entity.id
_entity.type
_entity.pdbx_description
1 polymer ?
#
loop_
_entity_poly.entity_id
_entity_poly.type
_entity_poly.pdbx_seq_one_letter_code
_entity_poly.pdbx_strand_id
1 'polypeptide(L)'
;HDGSGDASILREATSHLPPFPGKGIEGLLSHAASAVDEALSIAEAFVPHERPIKVDGTTVKGLGTYFPIGNEDRQLSAERLFRRDMYYLTKAVLAGLNIDNARIHEADFAAVHATMRKRHGDLLAALATPGAGLQAIAAICSALLVECLSQRPVRFAETVPETPAAIAGRALDISCLA
;
A
#
# COMPACT_ATOMS: atom_id res chain seq x y z
N HIS A 1 -16.38 4.69 -53.31
CA HIS A 1 -16.67 4.22 -51.94
C HIS A 1 -15.66 3.13 -51.61
N ASP A 2 -14.39 3.46 -51.45
CA ASP A 2 -13.73 4.31 -50.41
C ASP A 2 -13.67 3.61 -49.06
N GLY A 3 -12.66 2.76 -48.88
CA GLY A 3 -12.35 2.06 -47.62
C GLY A 3 -10.86 2.03 -47.30
N SER A 4 -10.06 2.92 -47.91
CA SER A 4 -8.59 2.95 -47.72
C SER A 4 -8.07 4.25 -47.08
N GLY A 5 -8.96 5.19 -46.72
CA GLY A 5 -8.59 6.49 -46.15
C GLY A 5 -8.35 6.48 -44.63
N ASP A 6 -9.13 5.71 -43.86
CA ASP A 6 -9.16 5.84 -42.39
C ASP A 6 -7.91 5.32 -41.68
N ALA A 7 -7.29 4.24 -42.19
CA ALA A 7 -6.08 3.69 -41.58
C ALA A 7 -4.85 4.59 -41.77
N SER A 8 -4.83 5.41 -42.83
CA SER A 8 -3.75 6.38 -43.08
C SER A 8 -3.87 7.59 -42.16
N ILE A 9 -5.08 8.08 -41.93
CA ILE A 9 -5.35 9.27 -41.10
C ILE A 9 -5.05 8.99 -39.62
N LEU A 10 -5.38 7.79 -39.10
CA LEU A 10 -5.04 7.38 -37.73
C LEU A 10 -3.52 7.23 -37.52
N ARG A 11 -2.79 6.80 -38.55
CA ARG A 11 -1.33 6.62 -38.49
C ARG A 11 -0.58 7.95 -38.59
N GLU A 12 -1.13 8.92 -39.32
CA GLU A 12 -0.60 10.28 -39.42
C GLU A 12 -0.91 11.10 -38.16
N ALA A 13 -2.12 10.97 -37.60
CA ALA A 13 -2.52 11.62 -36.34
C ALA A 13 -1.72 11.17 -35.11
N THR A 14 -1.19 9.94 -35.13
CA THR A 14 -0.35 9.40 -34.05
C THR A 14 1.15 9.59 -34.29
N SER A 15 1.56 10.03 -35.49
CA SER A 15 2.97 10.23 -35.85
C SER A 15 3.63 11.43 -35.14
N HIS A 16 2.80 12.37 -34.66
CA HIS A 16 3.25 13.56 -33.92
C HIS A 16 3.16 13.39 -32.40
N LEU A 17 2.60 12.28 -31.92
CA LEU A 17 2.57 12.00 -30.50
C LEU A 17 3.94 11.48 -30.09
N PRO A 18 4.57 12.08 -29.06
CA PRO A 18 5.81 11.56 -28.55
C PRO A 18 5.58 10.09 -28.16
N PRO A 19 6.55 9.18 -28.44
CA PRO A 19 6.41 7.78 -28.07
C PRO A 19 6.09 7.70 -26.58
N PHE A 20 4.99 7.00 -26.25
CA PHE A 20 4.55 6.83 -24.86
C PHE A 20 5.74 6.30 -24.04
N PRO A 21 6.15 6.98 -22.97
CA PRO A 21 7.38 6.65 -22.24
C PRO A 21 7.21 5.39 -21.41
N GLY A 22 7.32 4.22 -22.04
CA GLY A 22 7.06 2.91 -21.44
C GLY A 22 7.93 2.52 -20.24
N LYS A 23 8.96 3.30 -19.88
CA LYS A 23 9.86 3.02 -18.73
C LYS A 23 9.82 4.07 -17.61
N GLY A 24 8.89 5.01 -17.63
CA GLY A 24 8.69 6.00 -16.55
C GLY A 24 7.25 6.13 -16.04
N ILE A 25 6.29 5.53 -16.74
CA ILE A 25 4.86 5.64 -16.41
C ILE A 25 4.54 5.01 -15.07
N GLU A 26 5.12 3.86 -14.72
CA GLU A 26 4.88 3.21 -13.42
C GLU A 26 5.28 4.11 -12.25
N GLY A 27 6.43 4.79 -12.36
CA GLY A 27 6.87 5.77 -11.36
C GLY A 27 5.96 6.99 -11.28
N LEU A 28 5.50 7.49 -12.44
CA LEU A 28 4.56 8.62 -12.50
C LEU A 28 3.17 8.27 -11.95
N LEU A 29 2.67 7.08 -12.26
CA LEU A 29 1.39 6.57 -11.75
C LEU A 29 1.47 6.29 -10.26
N SER A 30 2.58 5.72 -9.78
CA SER A 30 2.82 5.53 -8.34
C SER A 30 2.85 6.88 -7.62
N HIS A 31 3.54 7.88 -8.17
CA HIS A 31 3.60 9.21 -7.59
C HIS A 31 2.22 9.89 -7.57
N ALA A 32 1.48 9.81 -8.67
CA ALA A 32 0.12 10.34 -8.74
C ALA A 32 -0.82 9.64 -7.75
N ALA A 33 -0.73 8.32 -7.60
CA ALA A 33 -1.49 7.57 -6.61
C ALA A 33 -1.17 8.03 -5.19
N SER A 34 0.11 8.17 -4.84
CA SER A 34 0.54 8.69 -3.53
C SER A 34 0.06 10.13 -3.29
N ALA A 35 0.08 11.00 -4.32
CA ALA A 35 -0.37 12.39 -4.19
C ALA A 35 -1.90 12.49 -4.01
N VAL A 36 -2.68 11.68 -4.72
CA VAL A 36 -4.14 11.60 -4.53
C VAL A 36 -4.48 11.08 -3.14
N ASP A 37 -3.77 10.04 -2.71
CA ASP A 37 -3.90 9.45 -1.38
C ASP A 37 -3.51 10.43 -0.27
N GLU A 38 -2.48 11.24 -0.47
CA GLU A 38 -2.13 12.35 0.41
C GLU A 38 -3.25 13.39 0.49
N ALA A 39 -3.83 13.80 -0.64
CA ALA A 39 -4.94 14.74 -0.67
C ALA A 39 -6.18 14.19 0.05
N LEU A 40 -6.49 12.90 -0.12
CA LEU A 40 -7.60 12.23 0.56
C LEU A 40 -7.33 12.06 2.06
N SER A 41 -6.11 11.71 2.46
CA SER A 41 -5.69 11.60 3.86
C SER A 41 -5.79 12.96 4.56
N ILE A 42 -5.32 14.03 3.91
CA ILE A 42 -5.46 15.42 4.40
C ILE A 42 -6.94 15.80 4.51
N ALA A 43 -7.74 15.52 3.48
CA ALA A 43 -9.17 15.82 3.49
C ALA A 43 -9.90 15.08 4.63
N GLU A 44 -9.54 13.83 4.89
CA GLU A 44 -10.12 13.04 5.97
C GLU A 44 -9.81 13.63 7.36
N ALA A 45 -8.64 14.24 7.55
CA ALA A 45 -8.26 14.90 8.80
C ALA A 45 -9.19 16.08 9.16
N PHE A 46 -9.88 16.67 8.18
CA PHE A 46 -10.87 17.73 8.41
C PHE A 46 -12.30 17.21 8.62
N VAL A 47 -12.53 15.90 8.49
CA VAL A 47 -13.84 15.28 8.73
C VAL A 47 -13.90 14.76 10.17
N PRO A 48 -14.80 15.29 11.03
CA PRO A 48 -15.00 14.75 12.37
C PRO A 48 -15.45 13.28 12.28
N HIS A 49 -14.61 12.36 12.76
CA HIS A 49 -14.94 10.93 12.77
C HIS A 49 -15.42 10.50 14.17
N GLU A 50 -16.74 10.32 14.34
CA GLU A 50 -17.36 9.74 15.54
C GLU A 50 -17.43 8.21 15.52
N ARG A 51 -16.62 7.51 14.70
CA ARG A 51 -16.64 6.04 14.77
C ARG A 51 -15.98 5.57 16.07
N PRO A 52 -16.60 4.65 16.83
CA PRO A 52 -15.93 4.04 17.97
C PRO A 52 -14.64 3.39 17.49
N ILE A 53 -13.50 3.82 18.04
CA ILE A 53 -12.17 3.25 17.84
C ILE A 53 -12.10 1.93 18.62
N LYS A 54 -13.03 1.02 18.38
CA LYS A 54 -12.92 -0.37 18.81
C LYS A 54 -12.75 -1.18 17.55
N VAL A 55 -11.49 -1.33 17.15
CA VAL A 55 -11.08 -2.43 16.29
C VAL A 55 -11.31 -3.68 17.11
N ASP A 56 -12.50 -4.28 16.96
CA ASP A 56 -12.75 -5.61 17.47
C ASP A 56 -11.95 -6.62 16.62
N GLY A 57 -11.62 -7.79 17.18
CA GLY A 57 -10.80 -8.84 16.55
C GLY A 57 -11.37 -9.40 15.24
N THR A 58 -12.53 -8.90 14.78
CA THR A 58 -13.21 -9.25 13.53
C THR A 58 -12.93 -8.28 12.38
N THR A 59 -12.31 -7.12 12.68
CA THR A 59 -12.04 -6.04 11.73
C THR A 59 -10.96 -6.42 10.72
N VAL A 60 -9.95 -7.15 11.17
CA VAL A 60 -8.83 -7.63 10.35
C VAL A 60 -9.05 -9.11 10.02
N LYS A 61 -8.77 -9.51 8.78
CA LYS A 61 -8.90 -10.88 8.30
C LYS A 61 -7.59 -11.65 8.46
N GLY A 62 -7.68 -12.98 8.38
CA GLY A 62 -6.49 -13.83 8.42
C GLY A 62 -5.60 -13.63 7.19
N LEU A 63 -4.30 -13.92 7.34
CA LEU A 63 -3.30 -13.77 6.27
C LEU A 63 -3.70 -14.50 4.97
N GLY A 64 -4.35 -15.65 5.05
CA GLY A 64 -4.85 -16.38 3.87
C GLY A 64 -5.96 -15.66 3.10
N THR A 65 -6.70 -14.77 3.76
CA THR A 65 -7.70 -13.90 3.10
C THR A 65 -7.04 -12.76 2.34
N TYR A 66 -5.95 -12.20 2.87
CA TYR A 66 -5.20 -11.13 2.22
C TYR A 66 -4.28 -11.63 1.11
N PHE A 67 -3.73 -12.83 1.26
CA PHE A 67 -2.83 -13.45 0.31
C PHE A 67 -3.38 -14.78 -0.21
N PRO A 68 -4.56 -14.80 -0.88
CA PRO A 68 -5.09 -16.03 -1.44
C PRO A 68 -4.20 -16.55 -2.56
N ILE A 69 -4.14 -17.89 -2.68
CA ILE A 69 -3.54 -18.59 -3.82
C ILE A 69 -4.57 -18.66 -4.96
N GLY A 70 -4.13 -18.51 -6.21
CA GLY A 70 -4.96 -18.71 -7.41
C GLY A 70 -5.36 -17.40 -8.11
N ASN A 71 -6.55 -17.39 -8.72
CA ASN A 71 -7.00 -16.41 -9.75
C ASN A 71 -6.79 -14.92 -9.39
N GLU A 72 -6.37 -14.13 -10.39
CA GLU A 72 -6.13 -12.69 -10.37
C GLU A 72 -7.30 -11.86 -9.82
N ASP A 73 -8.56 -12.22 -10.11
CA ASP A 73 -9.71 -11.47 -9.58
C ASP A 73 -9.83 -11.53 -8.05
N ARG A 74 -9.49 -12.70 -7.49
CA ARG A 74 -9.42 -12.88 -6.02
C ARG A 74 -8.23 -12.10 -5.46
N GLN A 75 -7.16 -12.01 -6.23
CA GLN A 75 -5.97 -11.26 -5.86
C GLN A 75 -6.23 -9.77 -5.75
N LEU A 76 -6.92 -9.17 -6.72
CA LEU A 76 -7.31 -7.76 -6.71
C LEU A 76 -8.29 -7.45 -5.58
N SER A 77 -9.30 -8.31 -5.37
CA SER A 77 -10.26 -8.14 -4.28
C SER A 77 -9.57 -8.25 -2.90
N ALA A 78 -8.61 -9.16 -2.78
CA ALA A 78 -7.83 -9.35 -1.55
C ALA A 78 -6.84 -8.21 -1.28
N GLU A 79 -6.22 -7.64 -2.31
CA GLU A 79 -5.37 -6.45 -2.18
C GLU A 79 -6.19 -5.27 -1.64
N ARG A 80 -7.34 -4.97 -2.25
CA ARG A 80 -8.19 -3.85 -1.79
C ARG A 80 -8.65 -4.05 -0.35
N LEU A 81 -8.99 -5.29 0.01
CA LEU A 81 -9.38 -5.65 1.36
C LEU A 81 -8.21 -5.48 2.34
N PHE A 82 -7.02 -5.93 1.98
CA PHE A 82 -5.79 -5.74 2.76
C PHE A 82 -5.51 -4.26 3.00
N ARG A 83 -5.46 -3.46 1.93
CA ARG A 83 -5.18 -2.02 1.97
C ARG A 83 -6.15 -1.29 2.90
N ARG A 84 -7.45 -1.53 2.74
CA ARG A 84 -8.50 -0.92 3.57
C ARG A 84 -8.39 -1.32 5.04
N ASP A 85 -8.22 -2.62 5.32
CA ASP A 85 -8.18 -3.10 6.70
C ASP A 85 -6.88 -2.63 7.41
N MET A 86 -5.75 -2.57 6.70
CA MET A 86 -4.49 -2.02 7.23
C MET A 86 -4.57 -0.52 7.49
N TYR A 87 -5.25 0.25 6.63
CA TYR A 87 -5.51 1.67 6.84
C TYR A 87 -6.22 1.91 8.17
N TYR A 88 -7.37 1.25 8.38
CA TYR A 88 -8.16 1.44 9.61
C TYR A 88 -7.49 0.84 10.85
N LEU A 89 -6.78 -0.29 10.72
CA LEU A 89 -5.97 -0.83 11.82
C LEU A 89 -4.92 0.19 12.27
N THR A 90 -4.19 0.76 11.31
CA THR A 90 -3.15 1.75 11.58
C THR A 90 -3.73 2.99 12.24
N LYS A 91 -4.87 3.49 11.74
CA LYS A 91 -5.59 4.62 12.34
C LYS A 91 -5.97 4.36 13.80
N ALA A 92 -6.47 3.16 14.09
CA ALA A 92 -6.86 2.80 15.45
C ALA A 92 -5.65 2.63 16.39
N VAL A 93 -4.54 2.08 15.90
CA VAL A 93 -3.28 1.98 16.66
C VAL A 93 -2.74 3.38 16.99
N LEU A 94 -2.66 4.27 16.01
CA LEU A 94 -2.20 5.65 16.20
C LEU A 94 -3.07 6.39 17.23
N ALA A 95 -4.39 6.27 17.11
CA ALA A 95 -5.32 6.85 18.07
C ALA A 95 -5.15 6.25 19.49
N GLY A 96 -4.98 4.92 19.59
CA GLY A 96 -4.73 4.26 20.87
C GLY A 96 -3.41 4.67 21.54
N LEU A 97 -2.41 5.07 20.74
CA LEU A 97 -1.13 5.59 21.18
C LEU A 97 -1.12 7.12 21.38
N ASN A 98 -2.23 7.81 21.14
CA ASN A 98 -2.32 9.29 21.13
C ASN A 98 -1.29 9.95 20.19
N ILE A 99 -1.03 9.33 19.03
CA ILE A 99 -0.15 9.88 18.01
C ILE A 99 -1.01 10.63 16.98
N ASP A 100 -0.92 11.96 17.05
CA ASP A 100 -1.58 12.87 16.11
C ASP A 100 -0.67 13.23 14.92
N ASN A 101 -1.25 13.84 13.88
CA ASN A 101 -0.53 14.37 12.70
C ASN A 101 0.26 13.33 11.88
N ALA A 102 -0.06 12.05 12.01
CA ALA A 102 0.43 11.00 11.12
C ALA A 102 -0.43 10.96 9.84
N ARG A 103 0.23 10.96 8.69
CA ARG A 103 -0.39 10.72 7.37
C ARG A 103 -0.30 9.24 7.07
N ILE A 104 -1.41 8.63 6.66
CA ILE A 104 -1.49 7.22 6.30
C ILE A 104 -1.76 7.15 4.80
N HIS A 105 -0.95 6.37 4.10
CA HIS A 105 -1.01 6.24 2.65
C HIS A 105 -1.46 4.84 2.24
N GLU A 106 -2.69 4.70 1.75
CA GLU A 106 -3.23 3.46 1.20
C GLU A 106 -2.43 2.94 -0.01
N ALA A 107 -1.87 3.82 -0.84
CA ALA A 107 -1.07 3.40 -2.00
C ALA A 107 0.17 2.59 -1.58
N ASP A 108 0.78 2.95 -0.45
CA ASP A 108 1.95 2.27 0.07
C ASP A 108 1.58 0.89 0.66
N PHE A 109 0.36 0.72 1.19
CA PHE A 109 -0.14 -0.63 1.54
C PHE A 109 -0.37 -1.51 0.31
N ALA A 110 -0.83 -0.97 -0.83
CA ALA A 110 -0.88 -1.72 -2.08
C ALA A 110 0.53 -2.17 -2.51
N ALA A 111 1.53 -1.29 -2.37
CA ALA A 111 2.92 -1.61 -2.67
C ALA A 111 3.50 -2.69 -1.73
N VAL A 112 3.19 -2.64 -0.44
CA VAL A 112 3.51 -3.70 0.53
C VAL A 112 2.92 -5.03 0.08
N HIS A 113 1.63 -5.07 -0.27
CA HIS A 113 0.95 -6.28 -0.69
C HIS A 113 1.56 -6.90 -1.95
N ALA A 114 1.81 -6.08 -2.97
CA ALA A 114 2.46 -6.50 -4.21
C ALA A 114 3.88 -7.04 -3.94
N THR A 115 4.64 -6.37 -3.07
CA THR A 115 6.00 -6.79 -2.72
C THR A 115 6.01 -8.09 -1.93
N MET A 116 5.08 -8.25 -0.99
CA MET A 116 4.87 -9.49 -0.24
C MET A 116 4.67 -10.68 -1.18
N ARG A 117 3.81 -10.54 -2.19
CA ARG A 117 3.59 -11.59 -3.17
C ARG A 117 4.80 -11.86 -4.05
N LYS A 118 5.48 -10.80 -4.49
CA LYS A 118 6.63 -10.92 -5.39
C LYS A 118 7.85 -11.56 -4.72
N ARG A 119 8.12 -11.22 -3.44
CA ARG A 119 9.34 -11.64 -2.73
C ARG A 119 9.14 -12.83 -1.81
N HIS A 120 7.95 -12.99 -1.26
CA HIS A 120 7.66 -13.98 -0.22
C HIS A 120 6.61 -15.02 -0.65
N GLY A 121 6.46 -15.23 -1.97
CA GLY A 121 5.48 -16.15 -2.55
C GLY A 121 5.57 -17.58 -2.00
N ASP A 122 6.78 -18.12 -1.83
CA ASP A 122 6.98 -19.47 -1.29
C ASP A 122 6.51 -19.59 0.17
N LEU A 123 6.79 -18.55 0.96
CA LEU A 123 6.39 -18.48 2.37
C LEU A 123 4.87 -18.25 2.51
N LEU A 124 4.25 -17.53 1.58
CA LEU A 124 2.79 -17.44 1.47
C LEU A 124 2.16 -18.77 1.02
N ALA A 125 2.80 -19.51 0.10
CA ALA A 125 2.33 -20.83 -0.32
C ALA A 125 2.38 -21.84 0.83
N ALA A 126 3.39 -21.76 1.70
CA ALA A 126 3.51 -22.58 2.90
C ALA A 126 2.33 -22.38 3.88
N LEU A 127 1.70 -21.19 3.91
CA LEU A 127 0.53 -20.93 4.75
C LEU A 127 -0.68 -21.79 4.35
N ALA A 128 -0.79 -22.18 3.07
CA ALA A 128 -1.88 -23.01 2.59
C ALA A 128 -1.69 -24.51 2.89
N THR A 129 -0.54 -24.90 3.45
CA THR A 129 -0.31 -26.29 3.85
C THR A 129 -1.02 -26.60 5.17
N PRO A 130 -1.74 -27.74 5.28
CA PRO A 130 -2.34 -28.16 6.54
C PRO A 130 -1.28 -28.27 7.64
N GLY A 131 -1.48 -27.58 8.75
CA GLY A 131 -0.52 -27.57 9.86
C GLY A 131 0.58 -26.52 9.72
N ALA A 132 0.39 -25.48 8.89
CA ALA A 132 1.22 -24.28 8.92
C ALA A 132 1.41 -23.81 10.37
N GLY A 133 2.59 -24.12 10.91
CA GLY A 133 2.88 -23.92 12.31
C GLY A 133 2.97 -22.44 12.65
N LEU A 134 2.89 -22.12 13.94
CA LEU A 134 3.10 -20.77 14.47
C LEU A 134 4.37 -20.10 13.89
N GLN A 135 5.40 -20.90 13.61
CA GLN A 135 6.64 -20.43 12.99
C GLN A 135 6.45 -19.83 11.59
N ALA A 136 5.62 -20.46 10.74
CA ALA A 136 5.34 -19.94 9.40
C ALA A 136 4.55 -18.63 9.47
N ILE A 137 3.57 -18.56 10.38
CA ILE A 137 2.79 -17.34 10.64
C ILE A 137 3.72 -16.22 11.13
N ALA A 138 4.60 -16.51 12.10
CA ALA A 138 5.56 -15.54 12.62
C ALA A 138 6.53 -15.04 11.53
N ALA A 139 6.98 -15.93 10.64
CA ALA A 139 7.82 -15.56 9.52
C ALA A 139 7.09 -14.65 8.52
N ILE A 140 5.80 -14.91 8.22
CA ILE A 140 4.97 -14.04 7.39
C ILE A 140 4.75 -12.68 8.05
N CYS A 141 4.41 -12.63 9.33
CA CYS A 141 4.24 -11.37 10.06
C CYS A 141 5.54 -10.57 10.07
N SER A 142 6.69 -11.23 10.24
CA SER A 142 8.00 -10.58 10.22
C SER A 142 8.32 -10.02 8.84
N ALA A 143 8.09 -10.78 7.78
CA ALA A 143 8.26 -10.32 6.40
C ALA A 143 7.34 -9.14 6.10
N LEU A 144 6.06 -9.22 6.51
CA LEU A 144 5.09 -8.14 6.35
C LEU A 144 5.54 -6.86 7.05
N LEU A 145 6.03 -6.95 8.29
CA LEU A 145 6.58 -5.82 9.02
C LEU A 145 7.77 -5.20 8.27
N VAL A 146 8.70 -6.02 7.77
CA VAL A 146 9.87 -5.54 7.00
C VAL A 146 9.43 -4.80 5.72
N GLU A 147 8.44 -5.32 5.01
CA GLU A 147 7.92 -4.65 3.81
C GLU A 147 7.18 -3.35 4.19
N CYS A 148 6.40 -3.32 5.27
CA CYS A 148 5.80 -2.08 5.79
C CYS A 148 6.86 -1.03 6.14
N LEU A 149 7.94 -1.41 6.83
CA LEU A 149 9.05 -0.51 7.14
C LEU A 149 9.77 -0.01 5.90
N SER A 150 9.82 -0.83 4.83
CA SER A 150 10.47 -0.47 3.57
C SER A 150 9.63 0.51 2.74
N GLN A 151 8.31 0.33 2.73
CA GLN A 151 7.38 1.17 1.94
C GLN A 151 6.91 2.42 2.69
N ARG A 152 6.99 2.43 4.03
CA ARG A 152 6.62 3.57 4.90
C ARG A 152 5.20 4.09 4.66
N PRO A 153 4.16 3.25 4.86
CA PRO A 153 2.77 3.66 4.67
C PRO A 153 2.30 4.70 5.70
N VAL A 154 3.05 4.91 6.79
CA VAL A 154 2.79 5.97 7.77
C VAL A 154 3.93 6.97 7.71
N ARG A 155 3.59 8.25 7.57
CA ARG A 155 4.54 9.36 7.58
C ARG A 155 4.14 10.34 8.66
N PHE A 156 5.04 10.60 9.60
CA PHE A 156 4.86 11.65 10.58
C PHE A 156 5.23 12.98 9.94
N ALA A 157 4.43 14.03 10.19
CA ALA A 157 4.83 15.37 9.78
C ALA A 157 6.18 15.70 10.43
N GLU A 158 7.21 15.91 9.61
CA GLU A 158 8.53 16.30 10.08
C GLU A 158 8.39 17.71 10.68
N THR A 159 8.58 17.84 11.99
CA THR A 159 8.74 19.13 12.64
C THR A 159 10.10 19.67 12.22
N VAL A 160 10.18 20.36 11.08
CA VAL A 160 11.41 20.90 10.45
C VAL A 160 12.54 21.10 11.48
N PRO A 161 13.51 20.18 11.57
CA PRO A 161 14.77 20.47 12.23
C PRO A 161 15.82 20.61 11.13
N GLU A 162 16.46 21.77 11.06
CA GLU A 162 17.65 21.99 10.23
C GLU A 162 18.78 21.05 10.71
N THR A 163 18.87 19.81 10.22
CA THR A 163 20.05 18.93 10.36
C THR A 163 19.93 17.68 9.46
N PRO A 164 21.04 17.08 8.97
CA PRO A 164 21.03 16.25 7.76
C PRO A 164 20.28 14.91 7.91
N ALA A 165 19.38 14.68 6.96
CA ALA A 165 18.15 13.88 7.02
C ALA A 165 18.26 12.34 6.88
N ALA A 166 19.43 11.73 7.03
CA ALA A 166 19.56 10.29 6.69
C ALA A 166 19.35 9.33 7.88
N ILE A 167 19.52 9.79 9.13
CA ILE A 167 19.57 8.90 10.31
C ILE A 167 18.33 9.08 11.22
N ALA A 168 17.73 10.28 11.26
CA ALA A 168 16.61 10.59 12.15
C ALA A 168 15.31 9.87 11.77
N GLY A 169 15.01 9.70 10.48
CA GLY A 169 13.78 9.06 10.04
C GLY A 169 13.64 7.59 10.43
N ARG A 170 14.75 6.87 10.65
CA ARG A 170 14.73 5.44 10.99
C ARG A 170 14.50 5.17 12.49
N ALA A 171 14.80 6.14 13.35
CA ALA A 171 14.65 6.01 14.80
C ALA A 171 13.18 6.21 15.25
N LEU A 172 12.44 7.08 14.57
CA LEU A 172 11.01 7.32 14.83
C LEU A 172 10.14 6.15 14.35
N ASP A 173 10.49 5.52 13.20
CA ASP A 173 9.78 4.37 12.62
C ASP A 173 9.70 3.14 13.56
N ILE A 174 10.62 3.03 14.55
CA ILE A 174 10.68 1.89 15.49
C ILE A 174 10.12 2.27 16.87
N SER A 175 10.13 3.56 17.23
CA SER A 175 9.72 4.02 18.56
C SER A 175 8.21 3.85 18.82
N CYS A 176 7.39 3.74 17.77
CA CYS A 176 5.97 3.43 17.88
C CYS A 176 5.67 1.93 18.14
N LEU A 177 6.69 1.07 18.18
CA LEU A 177 6.60 -0.36 18.48
C LEU A 177 7.13 -0.73 19.88
N ALA A 178 7.62 0.24 20.64
CA ALA A 178 8.25 0.06 21.96
C ALA A 178 7.30 0.42 23.11
#